data_AF-A0A022MG85-F1
#
_entry.id   AF-A0A022MG85-F1
#
_cell.length_a   1.000
_cell.length_b   1.000
_cell.length_c   1.000
_cell.angle_alpha   90.00
_cell.angle_beta   90.00
_cell.angle_gamma   90.00
#
_symmetry.space_group_name_H-M   'P 1'
#
loop_
_entity.id
_entity.type
_entity.pdbx_description
1 polymer ?
#
loop_
_entity_poly.entity_id
_entity_poly.type
_entity_poly.pdbx_seq_one_letter_code
_entity_poly.pdbx_strand_id
1 'polypeptide(L)' 'MFGMLSVLAELQRELIVANTNDGLASARARGRIGGRRPKLTKDQAAPAQRLCDEREKPLPRQPKKTTTAKPS' A
#
# COMPACT_ATOMS: atom_id res chain seq x y z
N MET A 1 -30.56 -30.18 7.20
CA MET A 1 -31.37 -29.25 6.38
C MET A 1 -30.71 -27.87 6.46
N PHE A 2 -29.77 -27.54 5.56
CA PHE A 2 -29.00 -26.27 5.60
C PHE A 2 -28.89 -25.56 4.23
N GLY A 3 -29.29 -26.19 3.14
CA GLY A 3 -29.07 -25.67 1.78
C GLY A 3 -29.84 -24.38 1.48
N MET A 4 -31.15 -24.35 1.71
CA MET A 4 -31.97 -23.17 1.38
C MET A 4 -31.58 -21.92 2.18
N LEU A 5 -31.22 -22.08 3.46
CA LEU A 5 -30.78 -20.96 4.30
C LEU A 5 -29.40 -20.44 3.88
N SER A 6 -28.50 -21.30 3.38
CA SER A 6 -27.20 -20.87 2.82
C SER A 6 -27.39 -19.98 1.59
N VAL A 7 -28.22 -20.42 0.65
CA VAL A 7 -28.51 -19.67 -0.58
C VAL A 7 -29.11 -18.30 -0.25
N LEU A 8 -30.03 -18.24 0.72
CA LEU A 8 -30.60 -16.96 1.15
C LEU A 8 -29.56 -16.05 1.81
N ALA A 9 -28.67 -16.60 2.65
CA ALA A 9 -27.63 -15.83 3.31
C ALA A 9 -26.61 -15.25 2.31
N GLU A 10 -26.26 -16.02 1.28
CA GLU A 10 -25.38 -15.56 0.19
C GLU A 10 -26.03 -14.41 -0.59
N LEU A 11 -27.30 -14.56 -1.00
CA LEU A 11 -28.06 -13.50 -1.66
C LEU A 11 -28.13 -12.23 -0.81
N GLN A 12 -28.47 -12.36 0.48
CA GLN A 12 -28.57 -11.21 1.38
C GLN A 12 -27.22 -10.50 1.53
N ARG A 13 -26.11 -11.25 1.61
CA ARG A 13 -24.77 -10.68 1.65
C ARG A 13 -24.47 -9.88 0.40
N GLU A 14 -24.76 -10.41 -0.78
CA GLU A 14 -24.55 -9.71 -2.05
C GLU A 14 -25.32 -8.39 -2.12
N LEU A 15 -26.60 -8.41 -1.72
CA LEU A 15 -27.42 -7.19 -1.67
C LEU A 15 -26.87 -6.15 -0.69
N ILE A 16 -26.40 -6.57 0.48
CA ILE A 16 -25.78 -5.65 1.46
C ILE A 16 -24.51 -5.02 0.88
N VAL A 17 -23.67 -5.81 0.20
CA VAL A 17 -22.45 -5.32 -0.44
C VAL A 17 -22.76 -4.33 -1.54
N ALA A 18 -23.72 -4.64 -2.41
CA ALA A 18 -24.14 -3.75 -3.50
C ALA A 18 -24.61 -2.39 -2.96
N ASN A 19 -25.54 -2.38 -1.99
CA ASN A 19 -26.03 -1.15 -1.37
C ASN A 19 -24.92 -0.34 -0.69
N THR A 20 -23.96 -1.02 -0.06
CA THR A 20 -22.81 -0.36 0.58
C THR A 20 -21.92 0.32 -0.46
N ASN A 21 -21.66 -0.37 -1.59
CA ASN A 21 -20.86 0.18 -2.68
C ASN A 21 -21.53 1.40 -3.31
N ASP A 22 -22.84 1.36 -3.52
CA ASP A 22 -23.62 2.50 -4.03
C ASP A 22 -23.55 3.70 -3.08
N GLY A 23 -23.72 3.46 -1.78
CA GLY A 23 -23.57 4.49 -0.75
C GLY A 23 -22.17 5.09 -0.72
N LEU A 24 -21.13 4.27 -0.84
CA LEU A 24 -19.74 4.72 -0.92
C LEU A 24 -19.47 5.51 -2.20
N ALA A 25 -20.00 5.09 -3.35
CA ALA A 25 -19.88 5.82 -4.61
C ALA A 25 -20.53 7.20 -4.50
N SER A 26 -21.75 7.27 -3.95
CA SER A 26 -22.46 8.52 -3.66
C SER A 26 -21.66 9.44 -2.72
N ALA A 27 -21.06 8.88 -1.67
CA ALA A 27 -20.22 9.64 -0.74
C ALA A 27 -18.94 10.18 -1.40
N ARG A 28 -18.29 9.38 -2.26
CA ARG A 28 -17.12 9.80 -3.03
C ARG A 28 -17.47 10.91 -4.03
N ALA A 29 -18.62 10.83 -4.69
CA ALA A 29 -19.11 11.89 -5.59
C ALA A 29 -19.31 13.22 -4.85
N ARG A 30 -19.68 13.17 -3.56
CA ARG A 30 -19.74 14.35 -2.67
C ARG A 30 -18.37 14.81 -2.12
N GLY A 31 -17.26 14.24 -2.58
CA GLY A 31 -15.91 14.62 -2.18
C GLY A 31 -15.39 13.93 -0.91
N ARG A 32 -16.07 12.89 -0.39
CA ARG A 32 -15.58 12.16 0.79
C ARG A 32 -14.40 11.25 0.41
N ILE A 33 -13.22 11.53 0.96
CA ILE A 33 -12.05 10.66 0.86
C ILE A 33 -12.11 9.66 2.03
N GLY A 34 -12.42 8.39 1.71
CA GLY A 34 -12.46 7.29 2.68
C GLY A 34 -11.08 6.76 3.07
N GLY A 35 -11.05 5.76 3.96
CA GLY A 35 -9.81 5.11 4.41
C GLY A 35 -9.21 5.71 5.68
N ARG A 36 -8.03 5.22 6.07
CA ARG A 36 -7.32 5.65 7.27
C ARG A 36 -6.74 7.04 7.05
N ARG A 37 -7.06 8.00 7.94
CA ARG A 37 -6.43 9.31 7.93
C ARG A 37 -4.92 9.18 8.12
N PRO A 38 -4.08 9.86 7.31
CA PRO A 38 -2.64 9.89 7.53
C PRO A 38 -2.33 10.40 8.94
N LYS A 39 -1.49 9.69 9.69
CA LYS A 39 -1.04 10.14 11.02
C LYS A 39 -0.03 11.28 10.94
N LEU A 40 0.76 11.32 9.86
CA LEU A 40 1.76 12.34 9.59
C LEU A 40 1.27 13.20 8.44
N THR A 41 1.41 14.52 8.58
CA THR A 41 1.23 15.47 7.46
C THR A 41 2.36 15.26 6.45
N LYS A 42 2.16 15.64 5.18
CA LYS A 42 3.17 15.49 4.11
C LYS A 42 4.54 16.08 4.52
N ASP A 43 4.52 17.22 5.21
CA ASP A 43 5.74 17.90 5.67
C ASP A 43 6.48 17.13 6.77
N GLN A 44 5.75 16.39 7.60
CA GLN A 44 6.34 15.55 8.65
C GLN A 44 6.88 14.24 8.08
N ALA A 45 6.34 13.77 6.95
CA ALA A 45 6.82 12.59 6.24
C ALA A 45 8.03 12.88 5.35
N ALA A 46 8.23 14.14 4.91
CA ALA A 46 9.31 14.53 4.01
C ALA A 46 10.73 14.23 4.55
N PRO A 47 11.06 14.48 5.85
CA PRO A 47 12.35 14.10 6.41
C PRO A 47 12.59 12.59 6.39
N ALA A 48 11.57 11.80 6.73
CA ALA A 48 11.66 10.34 6.72
C ALA A 48 11.88 9.80 5.30
N GLN A 49 11.19 10.37 4.30
CA GLN A 49 11.38 10.00 2.90
C GLN A 49 12.81 10.31 2.42
N ARG A 50 13.33 11.52 2.72
CA ARG A 50 14.70 11.91 2.36
C ARG A 50 15.75 10.96 2.94
N LEU A 51 15.58 10.58 4.21
CA LEU A 51 16.49 9.64 4.87
C LEU A 51 16.43 8.23 4.23
N CYS A 52 15.25 7.79 3.78
CA CYS A 52 15.12 6.54 3.02
C CYS A 52 15.81 6.64 1.65
N ASP A 53 15.56 7.72 0.90
CA ASP A 53 16.13 7.93 -0.44
C ASP A 53 17.67 8.05 -0.39
N GLU A 54 18.23 8.65 0.67
CA GLU A 54 19.68 8.73 0.89
C GLU A 54 20.30 7.36 1.21
N ARG A 55 19.61 6.51 1.96
CA ARG A 55 20.08 5.15 2.28
C ARG A 55 20.02 4.21 1.06
N GLU A 56 19.15 4.50 0.09
CA GLU A 56 18.99 3.68 -1.11
C GLU A 56 19.98 4.05 -2.24
N LYS A 57 20.74 5.15 -2.12
CA LYS A 57 21.89 5.39 -3.00
C LYS A 57 22.89 4.25 -2.78
N PRO A 58 23.09 3.33 -3.75
CA PRO A 58 24.14 2.35 -3.60
C PRO A 58 25.45 3.13 -3.57
N LEU A 59 26.16 3.08 -2.44
CA LEU A 59 27.52 3.58 -2.33
C LEU A 59 28.27 3.11 -3.59
N PRO A 60 28.96 3.99 -4.33
CA PRO A 60 29.68 3.58 -5.52
C PRO A 60 30.59 2.43 -5.11
N ARG A 61 30.33 1.24 -5.67
CA ARG A 61 31.17 0.06 -5.46
C ARG A 61 32.55 0.44 -5.97
N GLN A 62 33.41 0.85 -5.04
CA GLN A 62 34.81 1.09 -5.30
C GLN A 62 35.36 -0.19 -5.96
N PRO A 63 35.92 -0.13 -7.17
CA PRO A 63 36.47 -1.31 -7.80
C PRO A 63 37.59 -1.83 -6.90
N LYS A 64 37.43 -3.07 -6.40
CA LYS A 64 38.48 -3.75 -5.64
C LYS A 64 39.71 -3.80 -6.55
N LYS A 65 40.77 -3.07 -6.19
CA LYS A 65 42.07 -3.16 -6.86
C LYS A 65 42.55 -4.60 -6.71
N THR A 66 42.36 -5.41 -7.75
CA THR A 66 43.07 -6.67 -7.90
C THR A 66 44.53 -6.31 -8.13
N THR A 67 45.32 -6.34 -7.06
CA THR A 67 46.77 -6.26 -7.16
C THR A 67 47.23 -7.50 -7.93
N THR A 68 47.47 -7.29 -9.22
CA THR A 68 48.23 -8.18 -10.08
C THR A 68 49.61 -8.42 -9.49
N ALA A 69 49.94 -9.71 -9.38
CA ALA A 69 51.26 -10.33 -9.55
C ALA A 69 52.41 -9.98 -8.58
N LYS A 70 53.02 -11.05 -8.04
CA LYS A 70 54.45 -11.27 -8.24
C LYS A 70 54.74 -12.77 -8.43
N PRO A 71 55.50 -13.16 -9.47
CA PRO A 71 55.94 -14.53 -9.71
C PRO A 71 57.30 -14.75 -9.03
N SER A 72 57.47 -15.84 -8.29
CA SER A 72 58.75 -16.44 -7.86
C SER A 72 58.46 -17.81 -7.27
#